data_AF-A0A929VQE7-F1
#
_entry.id   AF-A0A929VQE7-F1
#
_cell.length_a   1.000
_cell.length_b   1.000
_cell.length_c   1.000
_cell.angle_alpha   90.00
_cell.angle_beta   90.00
_cell.angle_gamma   90.00
#
_symmetry.space_group_name_H-M   'P 1'
#
loop_
_entity.id
_entity.type
_entity.pdbx_description
1 polymer ?
#
loop_
_entity_poly.entity_id
_entity_poly.type
_entity_poly.pdbx_seq_one_letter_code
_entity_poly.pdbx_strand_id
1 'polypeptide(L)'
;MKTQKKSSKNAVTAGVLIALYFVTYLVIGAISMPVPVLFLLMPMLVALLAAPTYHMLLAKTKSATAIVIAAILPSILLVATGHIPIAPLVAVPAGIIAMFIAKGGNYTDFKKNTISHMFFSLNLFGGFLPIWVMREAFFESVIKGGLDQSFCNTVR
;
A
#
# COMPACT_ATOMS: atom_id res chain seq x y z
N MET A 1 13.90 12.69 -30.67
CA MET A 1 14.70 12.21 -29.51
C MET A 1 14.37 12.86 -28.14
N LYS A 2 13.78 14.07 -28.05
CA LYS A 2 13.48 14.72 -26.73
C LYS A 2 12.38 14.04 -25.90
N THR A 3 11.39 13.41 -26.54
CA THR A 3 10.24 12.78 -25.86
C THR A 3 10.62 11.51 -25.10
N GLN A 4 11.51 10.68 -25.67
CA GLN A 4 11.98 9.46 -25.00
C GLN A 4 12.83 9.76 -23.76
N LYS A 5 13.72 10.77 -23.81
CA LYS A 5 14.57 11.16 -22.68
C LYS A 5 13.74 11.65 -21.47
N LYS A 6 12.60 12.32 -21.72
CA LYS A 6 11.66 12.77 -20.67
C LYS A 6 10.86 11.59 -20.08
N SER A 7 10.49 10.63 -20.92
CA SER A 7 9.79 9.40 -20.49
C SER A 7 10.65 8.52 -19.56
N SER A 8 11.90 8.24 -19.95
CA SER A 8 12.80 7.43 -19.13
C SER A 8 13.11 8.07 -17.77
N LYS A 9 13.31 9.40 -17.73
CA LYS A 9 13.53 10.14 -16.47
C LYS A 9 12.33 10.07 -15.54
N ASN A 10 11.12 10.16 -16.09
CA ASN A 10 9.88 10.08 -15.32
C ASN A 10 9.67 8.65 -14.77
N ALA A 11 10.01 7.62 -15.54
CA ALA A 11 9.94 6.22 -15.09
C ALA A 11 10.92 5.94 -13.94
N VAL A 12 12.18 6.41 -14.04
CA VAL A 12 13.16 6.28 -12.95
C VAL A 12 12.67 7.01 -11.70
N THR A 13 12.14 8.24 -11.85
CA THR A 13 11.59 9.00 -10.72
C THR A 13 10.41 8.28 -10.08
N ALA A 14 9.55 7.64 -10.89
CA ALA A 14 8.45 6.81 -10.39
C ALA A 14 8.99 5.64 -9.56
N GLY A 15 9.96 4.89 -10.09
CA GLY A 15 10.59 3.78 -9.38
C GLY A 15 11.15 4.18 -8.02
N VAL A 16 11.87 5.30 -7.94
CA VAL A 16 12.44 5.80 -6.67
C VAL A 16 11.35 6.15 -5.66
N LEU A 17 10.28 6.81 -6.08
CA LEU A 17 9.19 7.20 -5.18
C LEU A 17 8.35 6.00 -4.74
N ILE A 18 8.15 5.02 -5.62
CA ILE A 18 7.51 3.74 -5.28
C ILE A 18 8.37 2.96 -4.29
N ALA A 19 9.69 2.94 -4.48
CA ALA A 19 10.61 2.31 -3.54
C ALA A 19 10.56 3.00 -2.16
N LEU A 20 10.48 4.34 -2.13
CA LEU A 20 10.34 5.10 -0.88
C LEU A 20 9.02 4.78 -0.15
N TYR A 21 7.92 4.68 -0.89
CA TYR A 21 6.64 4.20 -0.35
C TYR A 21 6.79 2.79 0.25
N PHE A 22 7.46 1.89 -0.48
CA PHE A 22 7.65 0.51 -0.06
C PHE A 22 8.52 0.39 1.19
N VAL A 23 9.59 1.17 1.30
CA VAL A 23 10.42 1.25 2.51
C VAL A 23 9.59 1.77 3.69
N THR A 24 8.75 2.79 3.47
CA THR A 24 7.85 3.29 4.53
C THR A 24 6.90 2.20 5.01
N TYR A 25 6.31 1.43 4.08
CA TYR A 25 5.46 0.29 4.43
C TYR A 25 6.21 -0.76 5.25
N LEU A 26 7.44 -1.13 4.85
CA LEU A 26 8.25 -2.14 5.55
C LEU A 26 8.65 -1.69 6.96
N VAL A 27 9.12 -0.46 7.11
CA VAL A 27 9.55 0.08 8.41
C VAL A 27 8.38 0.15 9.38
N ILE A 28 7.24 0.68 8.94
CA ILE A 28 6.05 0.77 9.79
C ILE A 28 5.48 -0.62 10.07
N GLY A 29 5.47 -1.53 9.09
CA GLY A 29 5.08 -2.93 9.29
C GLY A 29 5.92 -3.61 10.37
N ALA A 30 7.24 -3.51 10.28
CA ALA A 30 8.16 -4.12 11.24
C ALA A 30 7.98 -3.57 12.67
N ILE A 31 7.76 -2.25 12.82
CA ILE A 31 7.53 -1.62 14.12
C ILE A 31 6.14 -2.00 14.69
N SER A 32 5.15 -2.20 13.81
CA SER A 32 3.75 -2.42 14.20
C SER A 32 3.44 -3.88 14.54
N MET A 33 4.11 -4.85 13.90
CA MET A 33 3.87 -6.28 14.11
C MET A 33 3.88 -6.74 15.58
N PRO A 34 4.84 -6.36 16.45
CA PRO A 34 4.87 -6.85 17.83
C PRO A 34 3.82 -6.21 18.76
N VAL A 35 3.19 -5.11 18.37
CA VAL A 35 2.26 -4.36 19.23
C VAL A 35 0.84 -4.41 18.65
N PRO A 36 -0.11 -5.14 19.27
CA PRO A 36 -1.47 -5.34 18.76
C PRO A 36 -2.20 -4.06 18.33
N VAL A 37 -2.12 -3.02 19.15
CA VAL A 37 -2.75 -1.72 18.88
C VAL A 37 -2.12 -1.05 17.66
N LEU A 38 -0.78 -1.10 17.56
CA LEU A 38 -0.05 -0.49 16.47
C LEU A 38 -0.24 -1.26 15.16
N PHE A 39 -0.37 -2.58 15.23
CA PHE A 39 -0.73 -3.44 14.11
C PHE A 39 -2.05 -3.00 13.48
N LEU A 40 -3.11 -2.80 14.27
CA LEU A 40 -4.42 -2.33 13.76
C LEU A 40 -4.37 -0.90 13.21
N LEU A 41 -3.49 -0.04 13.73
CA LEU A 41 -3.29 1.34 13.27
C LEU A 41 -2.31 1.48 12.10
N MET A 42 -1.56 0.43 11.78
CA MET A 42 -0.55 0.39 10.72
C MET A 42 -1.04 0.97 9.37
N PRO A 43 -2.22 0.62 8.82
CA PRO A 43 -2.65 1.15 7.53
C PRO A 43 -2.84 2.67 7.57
N MET A 44 -3.29 3.23 8.71
CA MET A 44 -3.41 4.69 8.89
C MET A 44 -2.05 5.36 8.99
N LEU A 45 -1.10 4.77 9.72
CA LEU A 45 0.26 5.29 9.85
C LEU A 45 0.99 5.31 8.50
N VAL A 46 0.91 4.21 7.75
CA VAL A 46 1.49 4.15 6.40
C VAL A 46 0.80 5.14 5.48
N ALA A 47 -0.53 5.25 5.49
CA ALA A 47 -1.26 6.21 4.65
C ALA A 47 -0.84 7.67 4.94
N LEU A 48 -0.64 8.03 6.21
CA LEU A 48 -0.22 9.37 6.62
C LEU A 48 1.23 9.66 6.19
N LEU A 49 2.16 8.76 6.51
CA LEU A 49 3.59 8.95 6.19
C LEU A 49 3.89 8.81 4.69
N ALA A 50 3.10 8.02 3.96
CA ALA A 50 3.21 7.88 2.53
C ALA A 50 2.58 9.04 1.74
N ALA A 51 1.72 9.86 2.34
CA ALA A 51 1.01 10.93 1.62
C ALA A 51 1.97 11.88 0.87
N PRO A 52 3.06 12.41 1.47
CA PRO A 52 4.01 13.25 0.74
C PRO A 52 4.65 12.53 -0.46
N THR A 53 5.02 11.26 -0.28
CA THR A 53 5.64 10.45 -1.33
C THR A 53 4.68 10.19 -2.49
N TYR A 54 3.41 9.94 -2.18
CA TYR A 54 2.35 9.70 -3.15
C TYR A 54 2.00 10.97 -3.94
N HIS A 55 1.83 12.10 -3.25
CA HIS A 55 1.57 13.38 -3.92
C HIS A 55 2.76 13.81 -4.78
N MET A 56 4.00 13.55 -4.34
CA MET A 56 5.19 13.80 -5.14
C MET A 56 5.28 12.85 -6.35
N LEU A 57 4.85 11.60 -6.22
CA LEU A 57 4.75 10.64 -7.33
C LEU A 57 3.81 11.18 -8.41
N LEU A 58 2.61 11.61 -8.03
CA LEU A 58 1.64 12.20 -8.94
C LEU A 58 2.20 13.45 -9.63
N ALA A 59 2.77 14.37 -8.87
CA ALA A 59 3.28 15.64 -9.39
C ALA A 59 4.44 15.48 -10.39
N LYS A 60 5.38 14.57 -10.10
CA LYS A 60 6.61 14.39 -10.90
C LYS A 60 6.42 13.45 -12.08
N THR A 61 5.64 12.39 -11.92
CA THR A 61 5.56 11.31 -12.93
C THR A 61 4.33 11.43 -13.81
N LYS A 62 3.22 11.97 -13.26
CA LYS A 62 1.90 12.07 -13.93
C LYS A 62 1.49 10.76 -14.59
N SER A 63 1.75 9.63 -13.92
CA SER A 63 1.59 8.29 -14.47
C SER A 63 0.54 7.48 -13.70
N ALA A 64 -0.54 7.13 -14.41
CA ALA A 64 -1.57 6.21 -13.95
C ALA A 64 -1.00 4.83 -13.56
N THR A 65 -0.09 4.30 -14.38
CA THR A 65 0.52 2.98 -14.16
C THR A 65 1.36 2.96 -12.88
N ALA A 66 2.03 4.07 -12.53
CA ALA A 66 2.82 4.16 -11.31
C ALA A 66 1.96 4.01 -10.04
N ILE A 67 0.71 4.51 -10.05
CA ILE A 67 -0.24 4.38 -8.94
C ILE A 67 -0.61 2.91 -8.72
N VAL A 68 -0.94 2.20 -9.81
CA VAL A 68 -1.33 0.79 -9.76
C VAL A 68 -0.17 -0.10 -9.30
N ILE A 69 1.04 0.13 -9.82
CA ILE A 69 2.24 -0.59 -9.38
C ILE A 69 2.47 -0.37 -7.87
N ALA A 70 2.41 0.88 -7.42
CA ALA A 70 2.57 1.22 -6.00
C ALA A 70 1.53 0.52 -5.10
N ALA A 71 0.27 0.41 -5.57
CA ALA A 71 -0.82 -0.17 -4.80
C ALA A 71 -0.68 -1.69 -4.66
N ILE A 72 -0.22 -2.37 -5.71
CA ILE A 72 -0.12 -3.83 -5.76
C ILE A 72 1.15 -4.33 -5.05
N LEU A 73 2.20 -3.51 -4.99
CA LEU A 73 3.51 -3.90 -4.47
C LEU A 73 3.47 -4.49 -3.03
N PRO A 74 2.75 -3.90 -2.05
CA PRO A 74 2.61 -4.51 -0.73
C PRO A 74 1.89 -5.87 -0.76
N SER A 75 0.90 -6.03 -1.64
CA SER A 75 0.16 -7.29 -1.77
C SER A 75 1.02 -8.41 -2.35
N ILE A 76 1.87 -8.10 -3.34
CA ILE A 76 2.85 -9.07 -3.87
C ILE A 76 3.81 -9.53 -2.77
N LEU A 77 4.29 -8.60 -1.93
CA LEU A 77 5.15 -8.94 -0.80
C LEU A 77 4.43 -9.87 0.20
N LEU A 78 3.18 -9.59 0.54
CA LEU A 78 2.40 -10.45 1.44
C LEU A 78 2.25 -11.88 0.90
N VAL A 79 1.92 -12.00 -0.40
CA VAL A 79 1.83 -13.30 -1.07
C VAL A 79 3.20 -14.01 -1.07
N ALA A 80 4.28 -13.29 -1.40
CA ALA A 80 5.63 -13.85 -1.45
C ALA A 80 6.16 -14.30 -0.08
N THR A 81 5.70 -13.67 1.01
CA THR A 81 6.04 -14.04 2.39
C THR A 81 5.15 -15.14 2.95
N GLY A 82 4.23 -15.70 2.16
CA GLY A 82 3.39 -16.84 2.55
C GLY A 82 2.12 -16.46 3.33
N HIS A 83 1.74 -15.19 3.36
CA HIS A 83 0.46 -14.77 3.93
C HIS A 83 -0.72 -15.24 3.05
N ILE A 84 -1.91 -15.28 3.64
CA ILE A 84 -3.16 -15.59 2.93
C ILE A 84 -3.30 -14.65 1.72
N PRO A 85 -3.38 -15.17 0.48
CA PRO A 85 -3.27 -14.38 -0.74
C PRO A 85 -4.56 -13.62 -1.11
N ILE A 86 -5.25 -13.05 -0.12
CA ILE A 86 -6.46 -12.26 -0.32
C ILE A 86 -6.17 -10.77 -0.57
N ALA A 87 -5.00 -10.29 -0.14
CA ALA A 87 -4.62 -8.88 -0.24
C ALA A 87 -4.70 -8.29 -1.67
N PRO A 88 -4.28 -9.01 -2.74
CA PRO A 88 -4.42 -8.52 -4.11
C PRO A 88 -5.87 -8.20 -4.51
N LEU A 89 -6.86 -8.90 -3.97
CA LEU A 89 -8.28 -8.67 -4.28
C LEU A 89 -8.77 -7.29 -3.82
N VAL A 90 -8.12 -6.71 -2.82
CA VAL A 90 -8.43 -5.35 -2.34
C VAL A 90 -7.51 -4.33 -3.00
N ALA A 91 -6.22 -4.63 -3.09
CA ALA A 91 -5.22 -3.69 -3.61
C ALA A 91 -5.38 -3.37 -5.09
N VAL A 92 -5.75 -4.35 -5.92
CA VAL A 92 -5.92 -4.15 -7.36
C VAL A 92 -7.11 -3.21 -7.66
N PRO A 93 -8.35 -3.47 -7.15
CA PRO A 93 -9.46 -2.54 -7.36
C PRO A 93 -9.19 -1.15 -6.78
N ALA A 94 -8.63 -1.08 -5.56
CA ALA A 94 -8.27 0.19 -4.93
C ALA A 94 -7.30 1.02 -5.78
N GLY A 95 -6.24 0.37 -6.30
CA GLY A 95 -5.27 0.99 -7.19
C GLY A 95 -5.88 1.47 -8.51
N ILE A 96 -6.80 0.69 -9.09
CA ILE A 96 -7.52 1.05 -10.33
C ILE A 96 -8.44 2.27 -10.09
N ILE A 97 -9.18 2.29 -8.99
CA ILE A 97 -10.05 3.43 -8.65
C ILE A 97 -9.22 4.69 -8.44
N ALA A 98 -8.15 4.60 -7.66
CA ALA A 98 -7.22 5.72 -7.45
C ALA A 98 -6.65 6.23 -8.78
N MET A 99 -6.24 5.31 -9.66
CA MET A 99 -5.74 5.64 -10.99
C MET A 99 -6.74 6.49 -11.79
N PHE A 100 -8.02 6.10 -11.84
CA PHE A 100 -9.03 6.85 -12.58
C PHE A 100 -9.27 8.25 -12.00
N ILE A 101 -9.30 8.37 -10.67
CA ILE A 101 -9.51 9.64 -9.97
C ILE A 101 -8.35 10.62 -10.24
N ALA A 102 -7.11 10.16 -10.08
CA ALA A 102 -5.92 10.97 -10.37
C ALA A 102 -5.86 11.39 -11.85
N LYS A 103 -6.17 10.46 -12.76
CA LYS A 103 -6.21 10.74 -14.21
C LYS A 103 -7.29 11.78 -14.54
N GLY A 104 -8.47 11.71 -13.93
CA GLY A 104 -9.53 12.70 -14.08
C GLY A 104 -9.19 14.10 -13.53
N GLY A 105 -8.14 14.23 -12.73
CA GLY A 105 -7.57 15.50 -12.26
C GLY A 105 -6.31 15.94 -12.99
N ASN A 106 -5.94 15.27 -14.09
CA ASN A 106 -4.67 15.45 -14.80
C ASN A 106 -3.43 15.44 -13.89
N TYR A 107 -3.52 14.75 -12.75
CA TYR A 107 -2.49 14.68 -11.70
C TYR A 107 -2.11 16.04 -11.08
N THR A 108 -2.79 17.13 -11.41
CA THR A 108 -2.47 18.49 -10.93
C THR A 108 -3.48 19.02 -9.91
N ASP A 109 -4.73 18.54 -9.97
CA ASP A 109 -5.78 18.93 -9.03
C ASP A 109 -5.53 18.29 -7.66
N PHE A 110 -5.22 19.13 -6.66
CA PHE A 110 -4.94 18.67 -5.30
C PHE A 110 -6.12 17.90 -4.69
N LYS A 111 -7.36 18.36 -4.88
CA LYS A 111 -8.53 17.70 -4.28
C LYS A 111 -8.70 16.29 -4.83
N LYS A 112 -8.64 16.15 -6.16
CA LYS A 112 -8.71 14.83 -6.81
C LYS A 112 -7.52 13.94 -6.45
N ASN A 113 -6.32 14.50 -6.36
CA ASN A 113 -5.14 13.75 -5.91
C ASN A 113 -5.27 13.26 -4.46
N THR A 114 -5.86 14.05 -3.57
CA THR A 114 -6.14 13.63 -2.19
C THR A 114 -7.19 12.53 -2.13
N ILE A 115 -8.28 12.65 -2.90
CA ILE A 115 -9.28 11.56 -3.00
C ILE A 115 -8.65 10.29 -3.58
N SER A 116 -7.79 10.44 -4.59
CA SER A 116 -7.01 9.33 -5.14
C SER A 116 -6.13 8.67 -4.07
N HIS A 117 -5.49 9.46 -3.21
CA HIS A 117 -4.69 8.95 -2.08
C HIS A 117 -5.54 8.18 -1.07
N MET A 118 -6.77 8.63 -0.79
CA MET A 118 -7.70 7.92 0.10
C MET A 118 -8.02 6.52 -0.44
N PHE A 119 -8.41 6.42 -1.72
CA PHE A 119 -8.67 5.12 -2.35
C PHE A 119 -7.41 4.28 -2.48
N PHE A 120 -6.28 4.91 -2.84
CA PHE A 120 -4.99 4.23 -2.89
C PHE A 120 -4.69 3.58 -1.54
N SER A 121 -4.86 4.29 -0.42
CA SER A 121 -4.57 3.80 0.93
C SER A 121 -5.39 2.57 1.33
N LEU A 122 -6.53 2.31 0.68
CA LEU A 122 -7.30 1.08 0.88
C LEU A 122 -6.52 -0.18 0.49
N ASN A 123 -5.47 -0.05 -0.34
CA ASN A 123 -4.58 -1.19 -0.67
C ASN A 123 -4.02 -1.89 0.58
N LEU A 124 -3.75 -1.11 1.63
CA LEU A 124 -3.15 -1.59 2.87
C LEU A 124 -4.11 -2.47 3.67
N PHE A 125 -5.42 -2.24 3.55
CA PHE A 125 -6.44 -3.05 4.23
C PHE A 125 -6.54 -4.47 3.67
N GLY A 126 -6.02 -4.73 2.47
CA GLY A 126 -5.99 -6.09 1.91
C GLY A 126 -5.28 -7.10 2.81
N GLY A 127 -4.22 -6.68 3.52
CA GLY A 127 -3.49 -7.53 4.46
C GLY A 127 -4.24 -7.80 5.78
N PHE A 128 -5.20 -6.94 6.13
CA PHE A 128 -6.01 -7.05 7.35
C PHE A 128 -7.32 -7.80 7.12
N LEU A 129 -7.78 -7.88 5.87
CA LEU A 129 -9.01 -8.56 5.50
C LEU A 129 -9.13 -10.01 6.06
N PRO A 130 -8.06 -10.83 6.11
CA PRO A 130 -8.12 -12.16 6.71
C PRO A 130 -8.57 -12.18 8.17
N ILE A 131 -8.34 -11.11 8.95
CA ILE A 131 -8.72 -11.05 10.37
C ILE A 131 -10.24 -11.21 10.54
N TRP A 132 -11.02 -10.66 9.61
CA TRP A 132 -12.48 -10.67 9.67
C TRP A 132 -13.11 -11.81 8.88
N VAL A 133 -12.54 -12.17 7.73
CA VAL A 133 -13.15 -13.16 6.80
C VAL A 133 -12.58 -14.56 7.00
N MET A 134 -11.32 -14.67 7.42
CA MET A 134 -10.56 -15.94 7.54
C MET A 134 -9.83 -15.99 8.87
N ARG A 135 -10.56 -15.68 9.94
CA ARG A 135 -10.04 -15.39 11.27
C ARG A 135 -9.15 -16.52 11.80
N GLU A 136 -9.62 -17.75 11.70
CA GLU A 136 -8.92 -18.95 12.18
C GLU A 136 -7.61 -19.15 11.42
N ALA A 137 -7.66 -19.07 10.09
CA ALA A 137 -6.49 -19.20 9.23
C ALA A 137 -5.46 -18.07 9.45
N PHE A 138 -5.94 -16.86 9.71
CA PHE A 138 -5.07 -15.72 10.05
C PHE A 138 -4.31 -15.97 11.34
N PHE A 139 -4.99 -16.31 12.43
CA PHE A 139 -4.33 -16.54 13.72
C PHE A 139 -3.42 -17.77 13.68
N GLU A 140 -3.77 -18.83 12.95
CA GLU A 140 -2.88 -19.97 12.74
C GLU A 140 -1.60 -19.57 12.00
N SER A 141 -1.73 -18.76 10.94
CA SER A 141 -0.60 -18.21 10.18
C SER A 141 0.30 -17.31 11.04
N VAL A 142 -0.30 -16.48 11.90
CA VAL A 142 0.40 -15.55 12.80
C VAL A 142 1.18 -16.31 13.89
N ILE A 143 0.58 -17.35 14.48
CA ILE A 143 1.26 -18.23 15.45
C ILE A 143 2.41 -18.98 14.79
N LYS A 144 2.21 -19.54 13.59
CA LYS A 144 3.29 -20.17 12.80
C LYS A 144 4.41 -19.19 12.44
N GLY A 145 4.07 -17.91 12.24
CA GLY A 145 5.01 -16.82 12.00
C GLY A 145 5.80 -16.37 13.24
N GLY A 146 5.54 -16.96 14.41
CA GLY A 146 6.30 -16.70 15.65
C GLY A 146 5.75 -15.58 16.53
N LEU A 147 4.53 -15.09 16.28
CA LEU A 147 3.86 -14.13 17.17
C LEU A 147 3.21 -14.85 18.36
N ASP A 148 3.36 -14.25 19.54
CA ASP A 148 2.92 -14.85 20.82
C ASP A 148 1.39 -14.96 20.95
N GLN A 149 0.93 -15.90 21.77
CA GLN A 149 -0.50 -16.12 22.04
C GLN A 149 -1.16 -14.87 22.65
N SER A 150 -0.41 -14.05 23.39
CA SER A 150 -0.87 -12.77 23.95
C SER A 150 -1.32 -11.77 22.87
N PHE A 151 -0.63 -11.75 21.72
CA PHE A 151 -1.03 -10.95 20.57
C PHE A 151 -2.39 -11.41 20.02
N CYS A 152 -2.54 -12.73 19.85
CA CYS A 152 -3.78 -13.32 19.35
C CYS A 152 -4.95 -13.00 20.27
N ASN A 153 -4.77 -13.10 21.59
CA ASN A 153 -5.83 -12.80 22.57
C ASN A 153 -6.26 -11.33 22.59
N THR A 154 -5.38 -10.41 22.19
CA THR A 154 -5.69 -8.96 22.16
C THR A 154 -6.39 -8.53 20.86
N VAL A 155 -6.09 -9.20 19.74
CA VAL A 155 -6.63 -8.86 18.41
C VAL A 155 -7.89 -9.68 18.07
N ARG A 156 -8.14 -10.78 18.78
CA ARG A 156 -9.29 -11.67 18.57
C ARG A 156 -10.61 -11.03 18.96
#